data_AF-A0A368FHL8-F1
#
_entry.id   AF-A0A368FHL8-F1
#
_cell.length_a   1.000
_cell.length_b   1.000
_cell.length_c   1.000
_cell.angle_alpha   90.00
_cell.angle_beta   90.00
_cell.angle_gamma   90.00
#
_symmetry.space_group_name_H-M   'P 1'
#
loop_
_entity.id
_entity.type
_entity.pdbx_description
1 polymer ?
#
loop_
_entity_poly.entity_id
_entity_poly.type
_entity_poly.pdbx_seq_one_letter_code
_entity_poly.pdbx_strand_id
1 'polypeptide(L)'
;MDRLRYLYCQQGLQDLHEAGFVHRDVKPSNLAMGLYNTQVVYIFDFGLARQILLPDNAGRLRLREPRNKVMFRGTVRYCSLNVHQHKEQGRHDDLYGALFAMIECLTGSLPWRGMVRKEAAKVKENTTDVVLC
;
A
#
# COMPACT_ATOMS: atom_id res chain seq x y z
N MET A 1 -22.77 -3.07 -0.74
CA MET A 1 -22.39 -3.25 0.68
C MET A 1 -20.91 -2.91 0.94
N ASP A 2 -20.11 -2.62 -0.08
CA ASP A 2 -18.63 -2.59 0.03
C ASP A 2 -18.00 -1.21 0.33
N ARG A 3 -18.69 -0.09 0.07
CA ARG A 3 -18.12 1.26 0.25
C ARG A 3 -17.70 1.58 1.69
N LEU A 4 -18.42 1.06 2.69
CA LEU A 4 -18.13 1.37 4.09
C LEU A 4 -16.84 0.71 4.59
N ARG A 5 -16.48 -0.47 4.07
CA ARG A 5 -15.32 -1.24 4.55
C ARG A 5 -13.98 -0.59 4.19
N TYR A 6 -13.93 0.11 3.05
CA TYR A 6 -12.71 0.73 2.56
C TYR A 6 -12.33 2.02 3.29
N LEU A 7 -13.32 2.77 3.78
CA LEU A 7 -13.10 3.93 4.63
C LEU A 7 -12.28 3.57 5.88
N TYR A 8 -12.48 2.38 6.45
CA TYR A 8 -11.76 1.99 7.66
C TYR A 8 -10.33 1.50 7.41
N CYS A 9 -10.07 0.91 6.24
CA CYS A 9 -8.69 0.64 5.80
C CYS A 9 -7.92 1.96 5.63
N GLN A 10 -8.57 3.00 5.10
CA GLN A 10 -7.99 4.34 4.99
C GLN A 10 -7.67 4.92 6.38
N GLN A 11 -8.57 4.77 7.35
CA GLN A 11 -8.31 5.24 8.73
C GLN A 11 -7.08 4.56 9.34
N GLY A 12 -6.97 3.23 9.25
CA GLY A 12 -5.80 2.52 9.80
C GLY A 12 -4.48 2.92 9.14
N LEU A 13 -4.49 3.18 7.82
CA LEU A 13 -3.32 3.69 7.11
C LEU A 13 -3.01 5.14 7.50
N GLN A 14 -4.03 5.98 7.68
CA GLN A 14 -3.87 7.34 8.16
C GLN A 14 -3.20 7.35 9.53
N ASP A 15 -3.68 6.56 10.48
CA ASP A 15 -3.10 6.46 11.83
C ASP A 15 -1.62 6.05 11.78
N LEU A 16 -1.28 5.06 10.95
CA LEU A 16 0.12 4.63 10.74
C LEU A 16 0.99 5.76 10.14
N HIS A 17 0.44 6.49 9.17
CA HIS A 17 1.11 7.56 8.46
C HIS A 17 1.33 8.79 9.34
N GLU A 18 0.38 9.10 10.22
CA GLU A 18 0.45 10.15 11.25
C GLU A 18 1.45 9.79 12.36
N ALA A 19 1.53 8.51 12.74
CA ALA A 19 2.59 7.99 13.59
C ALA A 19 3.99 8.04 12.94
N GLY A 20 4.08 8.41 11.66
CA GLY A 20 5.34 8.66 10.95
C GLY A 20 5.92 7.44 10.24
N PHE A 21 5.11 6.42 9.97
CA PHE A 21 5.52 5.19 9.30
C PHE A 21 4.77 4.98 7.99
N VAL A 22 5.34 4.15 7.11
CA VAL A 22 4.66 3.53 5.97
C VAL A 22 4.75 2.03 6.11
N HIS A 23 3.72 1.31 5.68
CA HIS A 23 3.62 -0.13 5.82
C HIS A 23 4.48 -0.88 4.79
N ARG A 24 4.47 -0.42 3.54
CA ARG A 24 5.22 -0.97 2.38
C ARG A 24 4.80 -2.36 1.89
N ASP A 25 3.75 -2.95 2.45
CA ASP A 25 3.21 -4.25 2.03
C ASP A 25 1.70 -4.40 2.31
N VAL A 26 0.94 -3.34 2.01
CA VAL A 26 -0.52 -3.36 2.11
C VAL A 26 -1.10 -4.34 1.09
N LYS A 27 -1.81 -5.36 1.59
CA LYS A 27 -2.42 -6.45 0.79
C LYS A 27 -3.53 -7.14 1.58
N PRO A 28 -4.46 -7.86 0.93
CA PRO A 28 -5.58 -8.50 1.61
C PRO A 28 -5.21 -9.41 2.78
N SER A 29 -4.10 -10.17 2.70
CA SER A 29 -3.69 -11.05 3.80
C SER A 29 -3.17 -10.32 5.05
N ASN A 30 -2.85 -9.02 4.92
CA ASN A 30 -2.38 -8.18 6.02
C ASN A 30 -3.49 -7.26 6.54
N LEU A 31 -4.73 -7.47 6.07
CA LEU A 31 -5.92 -6.75 6.50
C LEU A 31 -6.92 -7.75 7.06
N ALA A 32 -7.51 -7.47 8.22
CA ALA A 32 -8.63 -8.27 8.72
C ALA A 32 -9.73 -7.38 9.27
N MET A 33 -10.97 -7.82 9.10
CA MET A 33 -12.10 -7.16 9.74
C MET A 33 -12.14 -7.49 11.24
N GLY A 34 -12.57 -6.53 12.04
CA GLY A 34 -12.80 -6.76 13.46
C GLY A 34 -13.85 -7.83 13.69
N LEU A 35 -13.56 -8.72 14.65
CA LEU A 35 -14.45 -9.83 15.01
C LEU A 35 -15.80 -9.34 15.56
N TYR A 36 -15.77 -8.35 16.45
CA TYR A 36 -16.96 -7.79 17.10
C TYR A 36 -17.46 -6.52 16.43
N ASN A 37 -16.55 -5.76 15.82
CA ASN A 37 -16.89 -4.58 15.04
C ASN A 37 -16.37 -4.76 13.62
N THR A 38 -17.26 -5.22 12.73
CA THR A 38 -16.98 -5.43 11.30
C THR A 38 -16.77 -4.12 10.53
N GLN A 39 -17.02 -2.99 11.19
CA GLN A 39 -16.67 -1.66 10.70
C GLN A 39 -15.24 -1.28 11.07
N VAL A 40 -14.41 -2.16 11.61
CA VAL A 40 -12.99 -1.87 11.84
C VAL A 40 -12.15 -2.77 10.95
N VAL A 41 -11.17 -2.20 10.27
CA VAL A 41 -10.13 -2.95 9.54
C VAL A 41 -8.82 -2.83 10.30
N TYR A 42 -8.31 -3.97 10.74
CA TYR A 42 -7.00 -4.08 11.37
C TYR A 42 -5.92 -4.33 10.33
N ILE A 43 -4.78 -3.68 10.52
CA ILE A 43 -3.58 -3.83 9.68
C ILE A 43 -2.55 -4.64 10.47
N PHE A 44 -1.99 -5.68 9.84
CA PHE A 44 -1.04 -6.61 10.45
C PHE A 44 0.28 -6.64 9.69
N ASP A 45 1.30 -7.22 10.33
CA ASP A 45 2.62 -7.47 9.74
C ASP A 45 3.39 -6.21 9.32
N PHE A 46 3.88 -5.50 10.33
CA PHE A 46 4.76 -4.34 10.18
C PHE A 46 6.23 -4.73 9.90
N GLY A 47 6.54 -5.99 9.56
CA GLY A 47 7.92 -6.45 9.33
C GLY A 47 8.61 -5.73 8.17
N LEU A 48 7.82 -5.18 7.24
CA LEU A 48 8.30 -4.33 6.15
C LEU A 48 8.05 -2.84 6.40
N ALA A 49 7.51 -2.42 7.53
CA ALA A 49 7.27 -1.00 7.78
C ALA A 49 8.57 -0.17 7.78
N ARG A 50 8.44 1.13 7.58
CA ARG A 50 9.58 2.06 7.61
C ARG A 50 9.15 3.41 8.15
N GLN A 51 9.94 3.91 9.10
CA GLN A 51 9.80 5.28 9.59
C GLN A 51 10.19 6.28 8.49
N ILE A 52 9.26 7.18 8.18
CA ILE A 52 9.41 8.25 7.19
C ILE A 52 9.41 9.64 7.83
N LEU A 53 8.91 9.79 9.06
CA LEU A 53 9.05 11.04 9.81
C LEU A 53 10.13 10.89 10.89
N LEU A 54 11.12 11.78 10.84
CA LEU A 54 12.21 11.86 11.82
C LEU A 54 12.27 13.27 12.40
N PRO A 55 12.62 13.43 13.69
CA PRO A 55 12.85 14.75 14.26
C PRO A 55 14.07 15.42 13.60
N ASP A 56 13.94 16.71 13.28
CA ASP A 56 15.08 17.56 12.92
C ASP A 56 15.84 18.05 14.15
N ASN A 57 16.89 18.85 13.96
CA ASN A 57 17.70 19.40 15.05
C ASN A 57 16.90 20.29 16.02
N ALA A 58 15.72 20.77 15.63
CA ALA A 58 14.81 21.56 16.46
C ALA A 58 13.66 20.71 17.04
N GLY A 59 13.72 19.38 16.90
CA GLY A 59 12.70 18.45 17.37
C GLY A 59 11.42 18.41 16.53
N ARG A 60 11.38 19.10 15.37
CA ARG A 60 10.21 19.09 14.47
C ARG A 60 10.27 17.87 13.58
N LEU A 61 9.15 17.17 13.43
CA LEU A 61 9.08 16.03 12.51
C LEU A 61 9.23 16.49 11.06
N ARG A 62 10.16 15.88 10.33
CA ARG A 62 10.38 16.08 8.90
C ARG A 62 10.37 14.76 8.15
N LEU A 63 10.00 14.84 6.87
CA LEU A 63 10.11 13.70 5.98
C LEU A 63 11.59 13.32 5.83
N ARG A 64 11.88 12.03 5.99
CA ARG A 64 13.18 11.45 5.76
C ARG A 64 13.54 11.54 4.28
N GLU A 65 14.76 11.97 3.99
CA GLU A 65 15.27 12.03 2.62
C GLU A 65 15.16 10.66 1.90
N PRO A 66 14.68 10.64 0.65
CA PRO A 66 14.53 9.41 -0.10
C PRO A 66 15.91 8.85 -0.49
N ARG A 67 16.07 7.54 -0.37
CA ARG A 67 17.28 6.88 -0.90
C ARG A 67 17.26 6.88 -2.43
N ASN A 68 18.43 7.04 -3.04
CA ASN A 68 18.61 6.99 -4.50
C ASN A 68 18.10 5.70 -5.15
N LYS A 69 18.20 4.57 -4.43
CA LYS A 69 17.74 3.26 -4.89
C LYS A 69 17.29 2.42 -3.72
N VAL A 70 16.11 1.82 -3.83
CA VAL A 70 15.54 0.93 -2.82
C VAL A 70 15.35 -0.47 -3.40
N MET A 71 15.86 -1.48 -2.69
CA MET A 71 15.62 -2.87 -3.06
C MET A 71 14.12 -3.16 -3.00
N PHE A 72 13.62 -3.89 -4.00
CA PHE A 72 12.21 -4.28 -4.04
C PHE A 72 11.84 -5.07 -2.79
N ARG A 73 10.78 -4.63 -2.10
CA ARG A 73 10.15 -5.32 -0.97
C ARG A 73 8.64 -5.20 -1.11
N GLY A 74 7.92 -6.14 -0.52
CA GLY A 74 6.47 -6.23 -0.59
C GLY A 74 5.97 -7.10 -1.74
N THR A 75 4.67 -7.06 -1.96
CA THR A 75 3.98 -8.01 -2.83
C THR A 75 3.75 -7.46 -4.24
N VAL A 76 4.30 -8.13 -5.27
CA VAL A 76 4.25 -7.73 -6.70
C VAL A 76 2.85 -7.31 -7.16
N ARG A 77 1.82 -8.04 -6.72
CA ARG A 77 0.43 -7.80 -7.12
C ARG A 77 -0.09 -6.44 -6.66
N TYR A 78 0.25 -5.99 -5.44
CA TYR A 78 -0.34 -4.81 -4.81
C TYR A 78 0.62 -3.62 -4.71
N CYS A 79 1.91 -3.79 -4.99
CA CYS A 79 2.84 -2.67 -4.95
C CYS A 79 2.60 -1.66 -6.09
N SER A 80 2.94 -0.38 -5.86
CA SER A 80 2.85 0.66 -6.89
C SER A 80 3.94 0.51 -7.97
N LEU A 81 3.82 1.29 -9.05
CA LEU A 81 4.88 1.40 -10.07
C LEU A 81 6.20 1.96 -9.49
N ASN A 82 6.15 2.79 -8.46
CA ASN A 82 7.37 3.32 -7.81
C ASN A 82 8.22 2.19 -7.21
N VAL A 83 7.56 1.20 -6.58
CA VAL A 83 8.25 0.03 -6.02
C VAL A 83 8.90 -0.80 -7.13
N HIS A 84 8.21 -0.97 -8.26
CA HIS A 84 8.78 -1.63 -9.45
C HIS A 84 10.00 -0.89 -9.99
N GLN A 85 10.01 0.44 -9.89
CA GLN A 85 11.09 1.33 -10.35
C GLN A 85 12.19 1.56 -9.29
N HIS A 86 12.18 0.84 -8.16
CA HIS A 86 13.18 0.97 -7.09
C HIS A 86 13.26 2.36 -6.45
N LYS A 87 12.16 3.13 -6.48
CA LYS A 87 12.04 4.43 -5.81
C LYS A 87 11.75 4.24 -4.31
N GLU A 88 12.05 5.26 -3.51
CA GLU A 88 11.68 5.26 -2.09
C GLU A 88 10.16 5.21 -1.93
N GLN A 89 9.70 4.36 -1.01
CA GLN A 89 8.28 4.18 -0.76
C GLN A 89 7.76 5.27 0.18
N GLY A 90 6.67 5.90 -0.23
CA GLY A 90 5.94 6.90 0.56
C GLY A 90 4.53 6.45 0.91
N ARG A 91 3.79 7.36 1.56
CA ARG A 91 2.39 7.15 1.96
C ARG A 91 1.50 6.76 0.77
N HIS A 92 1.73 7.37 -0.38
CA HIS A 92 0.99 7.10 -1.61
C HIS A 92 1.15 5.66 -2.10
N ASP A 93 2.28 5.00 -1.82
CA ASP A 93 2.50 3.61 -2.24
C ASP A 93 1.67 2.61 -1.42
N ASP A 94 1.40 2.91 -0.15
CA ASP A 94 0.44 2.14 0.66
C ASP A 94 -0.99 2.31 0.13
N LEU A 95 -1.35 3.53 -0.31
CA LEU A 95 -2.65 3.81 -0.91
C LEU A 95 -2.85 3.06 -2.24
N TYR A 96 -1.81 2.87 -3.05
CA TYR A 96 -1.87 1.98 -4.22
C TYR A 96 -2.14 0.53 -3.83
N GLY A 97 -1.50 0.04 -2.76
CA GLY A 97 -1.76 -1.31 -2.23
C GLY A 97 -3.21 -1.48 -1.81
N ALA A 98 -3.74 -0.50 -1.09
CA ALA A 98 -5.16 -0.45 -0.73
C ALA A 98 -6.05 -0.38 -1.99
N LEU A 99 -5.78 0.50 -2.94
CA LEU A 99 -6.56 0.62 -4.18
C LEU A 99 -6.62 -0.71 -4.96
N PHE A 100 -5.48 -1.35 -5.18
CA PHE A 100 -5.44 -2.61 -5.92
C PHE A 100 -6.13 -3.75 -5.18
N ALA A 101 -6.02 -3.82 -3.85
CA ALA A 101 -6.80 -4.75 -3.05
C ALA A 101 -8.32 -4.49 -3.20
N MET A 102 -8.74 -3.23 -3.31
CA MET A 102 -10.15 -2.86 -3.47
C MET A 102 -10.69 -3.35 -4.78
N ILE A 103 -9.95 -3.06 -5.84
CA ILE A 103 -10.30 -3.44 -7.19
C ILE A 103 -10.39 -4.96 -7.27
N GLU A 104 -9.40 -5.70 -6.75
CA GLU A 104 -9.46 -7.16 -6.72
C GLU A 104 -10.68 -7.69 -5.95
N CYS A 105 -11.07 -7.06 -4.84
CA CYS A 105 -12.29 -7.42 -4.12
C CYS A 105 -13.57 -7.17 -4.94
N LEU A 106 -13.61 -6.12 -5.77
CA LEU A 106 -14.78 -5.74 -6.57
C LEU A 106 -14.88 -6.54 -7.87
N THR A 107 -13.76 -6.83 -8.53
CA THR A 107 -13.71 -7.46 -9.87
C THR A 107 -13.36 -8.94 -9.80
N GLY A 108 -12.85 -9.43 -8.67
CA GLY A 108 -12.39 -10.80 -8.44
C GLY A 108 -10.94 -11.08 -8.90
N SER A 109 -10.33 -10.20 -9.70
CA SER A 109 -8.94 -10.34 -10.14
C SER A 109 -8.33 -9.02 -10.62
N LEU A 110 -7.01 -8.89 -10.51
CA LEU A 110 -6.24 -7.86 -11.20
C LEU A 110 -5.70 -8.38 -12.54
N PRO A 111 -5.54 -7.54 -13.57
CA PRO A 111 -5.03 -7.96 -14.89
C PRO A 111 -3.65 -8.63 -14.85
N TRP A 112 -2.84 -8.29 -13.84
CA TRP A 112 -1.49 -8.83 -13.63
C TRP A 112 -1.41 -9.95 -12.57
N ARG A 113 -2.53 -10.58 -12.23
CA ARG A 113 -2.56 -11.68 -11.25
C ARG A 113 -1.69 -12.85 -11.74
N GLY A 114 -0.81 -13.36 -10.87
CA GLY A 114 0.04 -14.52 -11.16
C GLY A 114 1.29 -14.20 -11.99
N MET A 115 1.44 -12.97 -12.48
CA MET A 115 2.59 -12.56 -13.27
C MET A 115 3.84 -12.35 -12.42
N VAL A 116 5.00 -12.63 -13.02
CA VAL A 116 6.30 -12.28 -12.43
C VAL A 116 6.51 -10.77 -12.45
N ARG A 117 7.42 -10.26 -11.60
CA ARG A 117 7.61 -8.82 -11.37
C ARG A 117 7.73 -7.98 -12.65
N LYS A 118 8.61 -8.36 -13.58
CA LYS A 118 8.87 -7.58 -14.80
C LYS A 118 7.62 -7.47 -15.68
N GLU A 119 6.89 -8.56 -15.81
CA GLU A 119 5.66 -8.62 -16.59
C GLU A 119 4.54 -7.82 -15.92
N ALA A 120 4.34 -8.03 -14.61
CA ALA A 120 3.35 -7.30 -13.84
C ALA A 120 3.59 -5.78 -13.89
N ALA A 121 4.84 -5.32 -13.84
CA ALA A 121 5.18 -3.91 -13.98
C ALA A 121 4.74 -3.34 -15.33
N LYS A 122 5.03 -4.06 -16.42
CA LYS A 122 4.64 -3.65 -17.78
C LYS A 122 3.12 -3.61 -17.93
N VAL A 123 2.42 -4.61 -17.41
CA VAL A 123 0.94 -4.62 -17.48
C VAL A 123 0.37 -3.47 -16.65
N LYS A 124 0.84 -3.25 -15.41
CA LYS A 124 0.41 -2.11 -14.57
C LYS A 124 0.58 -0.75 -15.25
N GLU A 125 1.69 -0.54 -15.95
CA GLU A 125 1.98 0.72 -16.63
C GLU A 125 1.04 0.98 -17.82
N ASN A 126 0.55 -0.08 -18.47
CA ASN A 126 -0.30 0.01 -19.66
C ASN A 126 -1.80 -0.21 -19.37
N THR A 127 -2.16 -0.54 -18.14
CA THR A 127 -3.56 -0.79 -17.77
C THR A 127 -4.26 0.54 -17.53
N THR A 128 -5.32 0.80 -18.31
CA THR A 128 -6.19 1.96 -18.11
C THR A 128 -7.17 1.74 -16.95
N ASP A 129 -7.74 2.82 -16.44
CA ASP A 129 -8.83 2.80 -15.48
C ASP A 129 -10.03 1.96 -15.97
N VAL A 130 -10.40 2.08 -17.26
CA VAL A 130 -11.48 1.29 -17.88
C VAL A 130 -11.24 -0.22 -17.84
N VAL A 131 -9.97 -0.65 -17.87
CA VAL A 131 -9.62 -2.08 -17.78
C VAL A 131 -9.56 -2.54 -16.31
N LEU A 132 -9.32 -1.63 -15.38
CA LEU A 132 -9.24 -1.91 -13.96
C LEU A 132 -10.62 -1.98 -13.28
N CYS A 133 -11.58 -1.17 -13.72
CA CYS A 133 -12.90 -1.05 -13.10
C CYS A 133 -13.96 -0.49 -14.06
#